data_AF-A0A7Z1TG73-F1
#
_entry.id   AF-A0A7Z1TG73-F1
#
_cell.length_a   1.000
_cell.length_b   1.000
_cell.length_c   1.000
_cell.angle_alpha   90.00
_cell.angle_beta   90.00
_cell.angle_gamma   90.00
#
_symmetry.space_group_name_H-M   'P 1'
#
loop_
_entity.id
_entity.type
_entity.pdbx_description
1 polymer ?
#
loop_
_entity_poly.entity_id
_entity_poly.type
_entity_poly.pdbx_seq_one_letter_code
_entity_poly.pdbx_strand_id
1 'polypeptide(L)'
;MLFGANLVTKSTDFLSRNPEITSLFQDYVQNCVMGDIYLNHKYSLEELMNSADPYTLIFSKPSPLRHVPNNNYNFLDKPLQKELFITCLQASTELKQRLAVDSAQGGKTWSYYVRQLFGGRPDPNLLFSQMLGDSYSYFYGSSQSASQIIRQNVTINALREGITSYAARSGD
;
A
#
# COMPACT_ATOMS: atom_id res chain seq x y z
N MET A 1 7.89 12.89 24.10
CA MET A 1 8.04 11.48 23.65
C MET A 1 8.89 11.42 22.38
N LEU A 2 10.23 11.49 22.50
CA LEU A 2 11.12 11.54 21.33
C LEU A 2 11.06 10.26 20.48
N PHE A 3 10.86 9.11 21.13
CA PHE A 3 10.70 7.84 20.43
C PHE A 3 9.40 7.77 19.63
N GLY A 4 8.26 8.16 20.20
CA GLY A 4 6.97 8.16 19.50
C GLY A 4 6.96 9.09 18.29
N ALA A 5 7.54 10.29 18.42
CA ALA A 5 7.71 11.20 17.29
C ALA A 5 8.56 10.58 16.16
N ASN A 6 9.71 10.00 16.51
CA ASN A 6 10.55 9.30 15.52
C ASN A 6 9.84 8.09 14.89
N LEU A 7 9.04 7.36 15.67
CA LEU A 7 8.28 6.22 15.16
C LEU A 7 7.24 6.67 14.13
N VAL A 8 6.53 7.75 14.40
CA VAL A 8 5.61 8.38 13.45
C VAL A 8 6.34 8.81 12.19
N THR A 9 7.43 9.57 12.31
CA THR A 9 8.22 10.02 11.15
C THR A 9 8.77 8.84 10.35
N LYS A 10 9.27 7.78 10.97
CA LYS A 10 9.74 6.60 10.23
C LYS A 10 8.61 5.86 9.54
N SER A 11 7.43 5.80 10.17
CA SER A 11 6.29 5.09 9.63
C SER A 11 5.74 5.72 8.35
N THR A 12 5.89 7.03 8.16
CA THR A 12 5.47 7.71 6.93
C THR A 12 6.28 7.29 5.71
N ASP A 13 7.44 6.66 5.90
CA ASP A 13 8.32 6.16 4.82
C ASP A 13 8.19 4.63 4.63
N PHE A 14 7.19 4.00 5.23
CA PHE A 14 7.01 2.56 5.10
C PHE A 14 6.60 2.18 3.67
N LEU A 15 7.23 1.13 3.16
CA LEU A 15 7.02 0.55 1.84
C LEU A 15 6.73 -0.94 1.98
N SER A 16 5.98 -1.50 1.02
CA SER A 16 5.80 -2.95 0.94
C SER A 16 7.16 -3.62 0.78
N ARG A 17 7.40 -4.63 1.62
CA ARG A 17 8.59 -5.50 1.60
C ARG A 17 8.33 -6.81 0.88
N ASN A 18 7.14 -6.98 0.31
CA ASN A 18 6.81 -8.11 -0.55
C ASN A 18 6.99 -7.71 -2.03
N PRO A 19 7.99 -8.28 -2.75
CA PRO A 19 8.31 -7.87 -4.11
C PRO A 19 7.18 -8.12 -5.11
N GLU A 20 6.41 -9.21 -4.95
CA GLU A 20 5.28 -9.50 -5.84
C GLU A 20 4.17 -8.44 -5.67
N ILE A 21 3.88 -8.02 -4.43
CA ILE A 21 2.91 -6.95 -4.13
C ILE A 21 3.41 -5.63 -4.72
N THR A 22 4.67 -5.29 -4.50
CA THR A 22 5.25 -4.02 -4.97
C THR A 22 5.20 -3.94 -6.50
N SER A 23 5.56 -5.02 -7.20
CA SER A 23 5.49 -5.06 -8.67
C SER A 23 4.05 -4.90 -9.17
N LEU A 24 3.10 -5.70 -8.67
CA LEU A 24 1.70 -5.58 -9.09
C LEU A 24 1.13 -4.19 -8.76
N PHE A 25 1.51 -3.60 -7.63
CA PHE A 25 1.06 -2.27 -7.25
C PHE A 25 1.56 -1.21 -8.24
N GLN A 26 2.83 -1.25 -8.63
CA GLN A 26 3.37 -0.31 -9.62
C GLN A 26 2.61 -0.42 -10.95
N ASP A 27 2.39 -1.63 -11.44
CA ASP A 27 1.62 -1.86 -12.66
C ASP A 27 0.16 -1.39 -12.53
N TYR A 28 -0.46 -1.63 -11.36
CA TYR A 28 -1.80 -1.15 -11.05
C TYR A 28 -1.89 0.38 -11.04
N VAL A 29 -0.91 1.07 -10.46
CA VAL A 29 -0.91 2.53 -10.45
C VAL A 29 -0.83 3.08 -11.88
N GLN A 30 0.13 2.59 -12.66
CA GLN A 30 0.38 3.08 -14.01
C GLN A 30 -0.81 2.85 -14.94
N ASN A 31 -1.40 1.66 -14.93
CA ASN A 31 -2.44 1.29 -15.89
C ASN A 31 -3.86 1.58 -15.38
N CYS A 32 -4.09 1.48 -14.07
CA CYS A 32 -5.43 1.60 -13.47
C CYS A 32 -5.66 2.97 -12.83
N VAL A 33 -4.81 3.36 -11.87
CA VAL A 33 -4.98 4.61 -11.09
C VAL A 33 -4.79 5.84 -11.96
N MET A 34 -3.68 5.93 -12.72
CA MET A 34 -3.46 7.08 -13.61
C MET A 34 -4.56 7.16 -14.68
N GLY A 35 -5.00 6.02 -15.22
CA GLY A 35 -6.13 6.00 -16.14
C GLY A 35 -7.45 6.45 -15.48
N ASP A 36 -7.65 6.17 -14.20
CA ASP A 36 -8.83 6.62 -13.46
C ASP A 36 -8.80 8.11 -13.16
N ILE A 37 -7.62 8.69 -12.98
CA ILE A 37 -7.40 10.14 -12.85
C ILE A 37 -7.63 10.86 -14.19
N TYR A 38 -6.95 10.41 -15.25
CA TYR A 38 -6.89 11.16 -16.51
C TYR A 38 -8.06 10.92 -17.47
N LEU A 39 -8.61 9.70 -17.51
CA LEU A 39 -9.63 9.36 -18.51
C LEU A 39 -11.03 9.29 -17.91
N ASN A 40 -11.15 8.77 -16.68
CA ASN A 40 -12.45 8.60 -16.03
C ASN A 40 -12.77 9.70 -15.01
N HIS A 41 -11.78 10.54 -14.66
CA HIS A 41 -11.88 11.60 -13.65
C HIS A 41 -12.55 11.15 -12.34
N LYS A 42 -12.22 9.95 -11.86
CA LYS A 42 -12.83 9.39 -10.64
C LYS A 42 -12.38 10.11 -9.37
N TYR A 43 -11.13 10.57 -9.37
CA TYR A 43 -10.48 11.34 -8.32
C TYR A 43 -9.30 12.07 -8.94
N SER A 44 -8.81 13.13 -8.29
CA SER A 44 -7.62 13.85 -8.73
C SER A 44 -6.34 13.34 -8.04
N LEU A 45 -5.17 13.70 -8.57
CA LEU A 45 -3.90 13.45 -7.89
C LEU A 45 -3.85 14.15 -6.53
N GLU A 46 -4.36 15.38 -6.44
CA GLU A 46 -4.41 16.15 -5.19
C GLU A 46 -5.30 15.48 -4.14
N GLU A 47 -6.49 15.05 -4.54
CA GLU A 47 -7.42 14.30 -3.67
C GLU A 47 -6.77 13.01 -3.18
N LEU A 48 -6.10 12.28 -4.07
CA LEU A 48 -5.44 11.04 -3.73
C LEU A 48 -4.28 11.24 -2.75
N MET A 49 -3.47 12.28 -2.95
CA MET A 49 -2.29 12.56 -2.13
C MET A 49 -2.63 13.12 -0.75
N ASN A 50 -3.78 13.79 -0.61
CA ASN A 50 -4.28 14.35 0.64
C ASN A 50 -5.36 13.48 1.32
N SER A 51 -5.70 12.33 0.73
CA SER A 51 -6.74 11.45 1.27
C SER A 51 -6.32 10.85 2.61
N ALA A 52 -7.26 10.80 3.55
CA ALA A 52 -7.12 10.06 4.79
C ALA A 52 -7.23 8.53 4.60
N ASP A 53 -7.72 8.07 3.45
CA ASP A 53 -7.80 6.65 3.11
C ASP A 53 -7.60 6.44 1.58
N PRO A 54 -6.37 6.65 1.07
CA PRO A 54 -6.06 6.45 -0.34
C PRO A 54 -6.23 4.97 -0.74
N TYR A 55 -6.11 4.06 0.23
CA TYR A 55 -6.28 2.62 0.03
C TYR A 55 -7.70 2.27 -0.39
N THR A 56 -8.72 2.76 0.33
CA THR A 56 -10.10 2.52 -0.08
C THR A 56 -10.43 3.25 -1.39
N LEU A 57 -9.90 4.46 -1.59
CA LEU A 57 -10.18 5.26 -2.78
C LEU A 57 -9.77 4.55 -4.08
N ILE A 58 -8.52 4.07 -4.18
CA ILE A 58 -7.99 3.45 -5.41
C ILE A 58 -8.59 2.07 -5.71
N PHE A 59 -9.17 1.41 -4.71
CA PHE A 59 -9.77 0.07 -4.85
C PHE A 59 -11.31 0.10 -4.86
N SER A 60 -11.94 1.28 -4.81
CA SER A 60 -13.41 1.43 -4.68
C SER A 60 -14.18 0.95 -5.92
N LYS A 61 -13.81 1.44 -7.11
CA LYS A 61 -14.48 1.11 -8.37
C LYS A 61 -13.47 0.97 -9.52
N PRO A 62 -12.62 -0.07 -9.53
CA PRO A 62 -11.58 -0.25 -10.55
C PRO A 62 -12.17 -0.55 -11.92
N SER A 63 -11.44 -0.23 -13.00
CA SER A 63 -11.93 -0.45 -14.36
C SER A 63 -12.00 -1.95 -14.71
N PRO A 64 -13.12 -2.47 -15.26
CA PRO A 64 -13.18 -3.85 -15.73
C PRO A 64 -12.52 -4.06 -17.10
N LEU A 65 -12.23 -2.98 -17.84
CA LEU A 65 -11.72 -3.03 -19.22
C LEU A 65 -10.21 -2.79 -19.32
N ARG A 66 -9.62 -2.10 -18.34
CA ARG A 66 -8.17 -1.89 -18.31
C ARG A 66 -7.49 -3.12 -17.74
N HIS A 67 -6.28 -3.37 -18.19
CA HIS A 67 -5.51 -4.55 -17.81
C HIS A 67 -4.14 -4.13 -17.28
N VAL A 68 -3.57 -5.00 -16.44
CA VAL A 68 -2.18 -4.95 -16.00
C VAL A 68 -1.46 -6.23 -16.47
N PRO A 69 -0.15 -6.16 -16.76
CA PRO A 69 0.62 -7.37 -17.03
C PRO A 69 0.56 -8.31 -15.83
N ASN A 70 0.37 -9.60 -16.10
CA ASN A 70 0.50 -10.64 -15.08
C ASN A 70 1.90 -11.22 -15.13
N ASN A 71 2.73 -10.86 -14.16
CA ASN A 71 4.11 -11.34 -14.05
C ASN A 71 4.20 -12.69 -13.30
N ASN A 72 3.24 -13.59 -13.53
CA ASN A 72 3.11 -14.90 -12.87
C ASN A 72 3.11 -14.81 -11.33
N TYR A 73 2.35 -13.87 -10.78
CA TYR A 73 2.27 -13.68 -9.34
C TYR A 73 1.67 -14.91 -8.65
N ASN A 74 2.40 -15.49 -7.69
CA ASN A 74 2.04 -16.76 -7.05
C ASN A 74 0.79 -16.64 -6.17
N PHE A 75 0.49 -15.40 -5.75
CA PHE A 75 -0.64 -15.10 -4.91
C PHE A 75 -1.94 -14.93 -5.69
N LEU A 76 -1.91 -14.84 -7.03
CA LEU A 76 -3.15 -14.78 -7.82
C LEU A 76 -3.86 -16.14 -7.78
N ASP A 77 -5.17 -16.12 -7.94
CA ASP A 77 -5.95 -17.34 -8.16
C ASP A 77 -5.42 -18.16 -9.33
N LYS A 78 -5.39 -19.50 -9.19
CA LYS A 78 -4.90 -20.45 -10.20
C LYS A 78 -5.35 -20.19 -11.65
N PRO A 79 -6.62 -19.84 -11.94
CA PRO A 79 -7.02 -19.47 -13.30
C PRO A 79 -6.30 -18.22 -13.81
N LEU A 80 -6.13 -17.20 -12.96
CA LEU A 80 -5.49 -15.94 -13.33
C LEU A 80 -3.99 -16.12 -13.58
N GLN A 81 -3.32 -17.02 -12.87
CA GLN A 81 -1.88 -17.27 -13.01
C GLN A 81 -1.43 -17.64 -14.44
N LYS A 82 -2.33 -18.16 -15.28
CA LYS A 82 -2.02 -18.54 -16.67
C LYS A 82 -2.27 -17.45 -17.69
N GLU A 83 -2.93 -16.37 -17.29
CA GLU A 83 -3.23 -15.24 -18.18
C GLU A 83 -2.01 -14.34 -18.32
N LEU A 84 -1.78 -13.79 -19.53
CA LEU A 84 -0.72 -12.79 -19.74
C LEU A 84 -1.06 -11.44 -19.10
N PHE A 85 -2.34 -11.15 -18.96
CA PHE A 85 -2.88 -9.91 -18.43
C PHE A 85 -4.06 -10.20 -17.53
N ILE A 86 -4.23 -9.42 -16.48
CA ILE A 86 -5.42 -9.46 -15.62
C ILE A 86 -6.09 -8.09 -15.62
N THR A 87 -7.41 -8.07 -15.48
CA THR A 87 -8.15 -6.79 -15.43
C THR A 87 -7.78 -6.00 -14.18
N CYS A 88 -7.89 -4.68 -14.24
CA CYS A 88 -7.72 -3.83 -13.06
C CYS A 88 -8.70 -4.21 -11.93
N LEU A 89 -9.89 -4.72 -12.26
CA LEU A 89 -10.86 -5.25 -11.27
C LEU A 89 -10.35 -6.51 -10.55
N GLN A 90 -9.72 -7.44 -11.27
CA GLN A 90 -9.11 -8.62 -10.66
C GLN A 90 -7.88 -8.22 -9.84
N ALA A 91 -6.99 -7.42 -10.44
CA ALA A 91 -5.77 -6.92 -9.79
C ALA A 91 -6.09 -6.16 -8.50
N SER A 92 -7.11 -5.30 -8.50
CA SER A 92 -7.53 -4.56 -7.31
C SER A 92 -8.01 -5.46 -6.19
N THR A 93 -8.74 -6.53 -6.52
CA THR A 93 -9.32 -7.43 -5.51
C THR A 93 -8.20 -8.16 -4.78
N GLU A 94 -7.27 -8.72 -5.56
CA GLU A 94 -6.08 -9.40 -5.05
C GLU A 94 -5.18 -8.44 -4.28
N LEU A 95 -4.78 -7.33 -4.91
CA LEU A 95 -3.84 -6.38 -4.32
C LEU A 95 -4.37 -5.78 -3.01
N LYS A 96 -5.68 -5.46 -2.95
CA LYS A 96 -6.35 -5.00 -1.73
C LYS A 96 -6.18 -6.03 -0.62
N GLN A 97 -6.53 -7.30 -0.85
CA GLN A 97 -6.40 -8.35 0.16
C GLN A 97 -4.95 -8.58 0.57
N ARG A 98 -4.02 -8.64 -0.39
CA ARG A 98 -2.61 -8.92 -0.13
C ARG A 98 -1.94 -7.80 0.68
N LEU A 99 -2.22 -6.54 0.38
CA LEU A 99 -1.75 -5.41 1.19
C LEU A 99 -2.29 -5.46 2.61
N ALA A 100 -3.57 -5.82 2.79
CA ALA A 100 -4.17 -5.92 4.12
C ALA A 100 -3.49 -6.99 4.98
N VAL A 101 -3.13 -8.13 4.39
CA VAL A 101 -2.39 -9.20 5.10
C VAL A 101 -0.94 -8.78 5.33
N ASP A 102 -0.28 -8.20 4.34
CA ASP A 102 1.14 -7.86 4.40
C ASP A 102 1.47 -6.75 5.43
N SER A 103 0.54 -5.81 5.60
CA SER A 103 0.61 -4.72 6.59
C SER A 103 0.09 -5.10 7.98
N ALA A 104 -0.47 -6.30 8.17
CA ALA A 104 -0.95 -6.79 9.45
C ALA A 104 0.07 -7.70 10.14
N GLN A 105 -0.16 -7.99 11.43
CA GLN A 105 0.70 -8.89 12.20
C GLN A 105 0.85 -10.25 11.51
N GLY A 106 2.11 -10.67 11.28
CA GLY A 106 2.46 -11.88 10.53
C GLY A 106 2.73 -11.65 9.03
N GLY A 107 2.38 -10.48 8.48
CA GLY A 107 2.75 -10.06 7.12
C GLY A 107 4.26 -9.80 6.98
N LYS A 108 4.78 -9.81 5.74
CA LYS A 108 6.21 -9.59 5.48
C LYS A 108 6.61 -8.16 5.83
N THR A 109 5.82 -7.18 5.41
CA THR A 109 6.06 -5.76 5.71
C THR A 109 5.99 -5.47 7.20
N TRP A 110 4.94 -5.94 7.87
CA TRP A 110 4.84 -5.83 9.34
C TRP A 110 6.07 -6.43 10.03
N SER A 111 6.39 -7.69 9.73
CA SER A 111 7.48 -8.41 10.40
C SER A 111 8.84 -7.75 10.15
N TYR A 112 9.05 -7.18 8.97
CA TYR A 112 10.27 -6.44 8.63
C TYR A 112 10.42 -5.20 9.52
N TYR A 113 9.41 -4.34 9.60
CA TYR A 113 9.49 -3.11 10.38
C TYR A 113 9.49 -3.35 11.89
N VAL A 114 8.74 -4.35 12.37
CA VAL A 114 8.82 -4.79 13.77
C VAL A 114 10.24 -5.22 14.13
N ARG A 115 10.86 -6.08 13.31
CA ARG A 115 12.24 -6.55 13.55
C ARG A 115 13.24 -5.40 13.48
N GLN A 116 13.07 -4.48 12.54
CA GLN A 116 13.98 -3.35 12.35
C GLN A 116 13.92 -2.35 13.52
N LEU A 117 12.73 -2.06 14.04
CA LEU A 117 12.52 -1.00 15.03
C LEU A 117 12.52 -1.52 16.47
N PHE A 118 12.08 -2.76 16.67
CA PHE A 118 11.87 -3.37 17.99
C PHE A 118 12.60 -4.72 18.14
N GLY A 119 13.53 -5.05 17.23
CA GLY A 119 14.35 -6.26 17.31
C GLY A 119 15.05 -6.39 18.66
N GLY A 120 15.00 -7.59 19.24
CA GLY A 120 15.63 -7.90 20.54
C GLY A 120 14.80 -7.51 21.78
N ARG A 121 13.59 -6.94 21.60
CA ARG A 121 12.63 -6.73 22.70
C ARG A 121 11.77 -7.97 22.93
N PRO A 122 11.33 -8.25 24.17
CA PRO A 122 10.27 -9.22 24.40
C PRO A 122 8.98 -8.73 23.73
N ASP A 123 8.23 -9.65 23.12
CA ASP A 123 6.95 -9.39 22.44
C ASP A 123 6.95 -8.18 21.50
N PRO A 124 7.87 -8.13 20.50
CA PRO A 124 8.09 -6.94 19.69
C PRO A 124 6.86 -6.55 18.84
N ASN A 125 5.99 -7.51 18.53
CA ASN A 125 4.73 -7.25 17.83
C ASN A 125 3.75 -6.43 18.68
N LEU A 126 3.58 -6.79 19.95
CA LEU A 126 2.66 -6.09 20.85
C LEU A 126 3.16 -4.67 21.10
N LEU A 127 4.45 -4.55 21.43
CA LEU A 127 5.09 -3.26 21.70
C LEU A 127 5.02 -2.34 20.48
N PHE A 128 5.34 -2.84 19.28
CA PHE A 128 5.22 -2.06 18.05
C PHE A 128 3.78 -1.62 17.79
N SER A 129 2.80 -2.53 17.95
CA SER A 129 1.39 -2.22 17.72
C SER A 129 0.88 -1.11 18.65
N GLN A 130 1.17 -1.24 19.94
CA GLN A 130 0.78 -0.25 20.96
C GLN A 130 1.48 1.09 20.72
N MET A 131 2.81 1.09 20.59
CA MET A 131 3.56 2.34 20.46
C MET A 131 3.22 3.09 19.17
N LEU A 132 3.00 2.39 18.06
CA LEU A 132 2.61 3.03 16.82
C LEU A 132 1.20 3.63 16.92
N GLY A 133 0.23 2.88 17.45
CA GLY A 133 -1.13 3.35 17.67
C GLY A 133 -1.18 4.56 18.62
N ASP A 134 -0.55 4.46 19.79
CA ASP A 134 -0.49 5.53 20.79
C ASP A 134 0.19 6.79 20.23
N SER A 135 1.25 6.62 19.43
CA SER A 135 1.94 7.76 18.81
C SER A 135 1.04 8.46 17.79
N TYR A 136 0.33 7.72 16.93
CA TYR A 136 -0.61 8.32 15.98
C TYR A 136 -1.81 8.96 16.67
N SER A 137 -2.30 8.37 17.76
CA SER A 137 -3.35 8.97 18.58
C SER A 137 -2.89 10.30 19.18
N TYR A 138 -1.67 10.34 19.72
CA TYR A 138 -1.11 11.55 20.32
C TYR A 138 -0.81 12.67 19.29
N PHE A 139 -0.21 12.34 18.14
CA PHE A 139 0.24 13.35 17.16
C PHE A 139 -0.80 13.72 16.11
N TYR A 140 -1.71 12.81 15.76
CA TYR A 140 -2.71 13.03 14.70
C TYR A 140 -4.16 12.91 15.20
N GLY A 141 -4.40 12.62 16.49
CA GLY A 141 -5.74 12.39 17.00
C GLY A 141 -6.43 11.15 16.39
N SER A 142 -5.65 10.27 15.74
CA SER A 142 -6.16 9.12 14.99
C SER A 142 -6.31 7.90 15.91
N SER A 143 -7.47 7.24 15.86
CA SER A 143 -7.73 5.99 16.58
C SER A 143 -7.47 4.75 15.72
N GLN A 144 -6.65 4.88 14.67
CA GLN A 144 -6.32 3.78 13.77
C GLN A 144 -5.41 2.74 14.46
N SER A 145 -5.60 1.47 14.10
CA SER A 145 -4.68 0.41 14.49
C SER A 145 -3.33 0.57 13.78
N ALA A 146 -2.27 0.02 14.38
CA ALA A 146 -0.95 -0.03 13.74
C ALA A 146 -1.00 -0.65 12.32
N SER A 147 -1.83 -1.68 12.10
CA SER A 147 -2.00 -2.29 10.77
C SER A 147 -2.67 -1.35 9.77
N GLN A 148 -3.66 -0.56 10.20
CA GLN A 148 -4.29 0.46 9.36
C GLN A 148 -3.28 1.56 8.99
N ILE A 149 -2.51 2.04 9.98
CA ILE A 149 -1.46 3.06 9.79
C ILE A 149 -0.41 2.57 8.78
N ILE A 150 0.12 1.36 8.95
CA ILE A 150 1.12 0.79 8.03
C ILE A 150 0.53 0.64 6.64
N ARG A 151 -0.70 0.12 6.53
CA ARG A 151 -1.36 -0.04 5.23
C ARG A 151 -1.53 1.30 4.52
N GLN A 152 -1.94 2.34 5.24
CA GLN A 152 -2.09 3.68 4.71
C GLN A 152 -0.74 4.22 4.20
N ASN A 153 0.31 4.14 5.03
CA ASN A 153 1.64 4.65 4.67
C ASN A 153 2.27 3.88 3.50
N VAL A 154 2.16 2.55 3.50
CA VAL A 154 2.62 1.71 2.38
C VAL A 154 1.87 2.06 1.11
N THR A 155 0.56 2.31 1.20
CA THR A 155 -0.26 2.66 0.03
C THR A 155 0.14 4.03 -0.53
N ILE A 156 0.22 5.07 0.31
CA ILE A 156 0.56 6.42 -0.16
C ILE A 156 1.96 6.48 -0.76
N ASN A 157 2.93 5.75 -0.19
CA ASN A 157 4.28 5.71 -0.75
C ASN A 157 4.36 4.92 -2.05
N ALA A 158 3.67 3.77 -2.14
CA ALA A 158 3.59 3.02 -3.39
C ALA A 158 2.90 3.82 -4.50
N LEU A 159 1.91 4.66 -4.15
CA LEU A 159 1.30 5.61 -5.07
C LEU A 159 2.30 6.66 -5.54
N ARG A 160 3.03 7.31 -4.62
CA ARG A 160 4.09 8.29 -4.98
C ARG A 160 5.12 7.69 -5.93
N GLU A 161 5.61 6.49 -5.63
CA GLU A 161 6.57 5.78 -6.49
C GLU A 161 5.96 5.45 -7.85
N GLY A 162 4.74 4.91 -7.89
CA GLY A 162 4.05 4.56 -9.13
C GLY A 162 3.76 5.77 -10.02
N ILE A 163 3.32 6.89 -9.44
CA ILE A 163 3.06 8.15 -10.14
C ILE A 163 4.36 8.75 -10.68
N THR A 164 5.42 8.79 -9.86
CA THR A 164 6.73 9.30 -10.27
C THR A 164 7.31 8.44 -11.40
N SER A 165 7.20 7.12 -11.29
CA SER A 165 7.62 6.18 -12.33
C SER A 165 6.82 6.35 -13.63
N TYR A 166 5.51 6.59 -13.53
CA TYR A 166 4.66 6.91 -14.68
C TYR A 166 5.13 8.18 -15.37
N ALA A 167 5.30 9.28 -14.62
CA ALA A 167 5.77 10.56 -15.16
C ALA A 167 7.14 10.42 -15.86
N ALA A 168 8.06 9.60 -15.31
CA ALA A 168 9.35 9.34 -15.93
C ALA A 168 9.25 8.53 -17.24
N ARG A 169 8.23 7.69 -17.40
CA ARG A 169 7.98 6.90 -18.63
C ARG A 169 7.20 7.68 -19.69
N SER A 170 6.32 8.57 -19.25
CA SER A 170 5.45 9.40 -20.08
C SER A 170 6.08 10.75 -20.44
N GLY A 171 7.34 10.98 -20.07
CA GLY A 171 8.06 12.24 -20.29
C GLY A 171 8.50 12.50 -21.73
N ASP A 172 7.57 12.34 -22.67
CA ASP A 172 7.51 13.05 -23.95
C ASP A 172 6.47 14.18 -23.82
#